data_AF-A0A963TI95-F1
#
_entry.id   AF-A0A963TI95-F1
#
_cell.length_a   1.000
_cell.length_b   1.000
_cell.length_c   1.000
_cell.angle_alpha   90.00
_cell.angle_beta   90.00
_cell.angle_gamma   90.00
#
_symmetry.space_group_name_H-M   'P 1'
#
loop_
_entity.id
_entity.type
_entity.pdbx_description
1 polymer ?
#
loop_
_entity_poly.entity_id
_entity_poly.type
_entity_poly.pdbx_seq_one_letter_code
_entity_poly.pdbx_strand_id
1 'polypeptide(L)'
;MFGKLLAALMAPSPSLPVADARLALAALLVRIARADGSYAPEEAFRIDRVLAHRHALSPFAASDLRLRAEALEAEAPDTVRFTRALKDAVPHEDRIDLIEALWSVALADGQRDAEEDAVIRLAAGLLGVSDAESGMARQRMERKG
;
A
#
# COMPACT_ATOMS: atom_id res chain seq x y z
N MET A 1 -5.61 -9.45 -19.83
CA MET A 1 -5.58 -8.07 -19.28
C MET A 1 -4.37 -7.81 -18.38
N PHE A 2 -3.84 -8.80 -17.65
CA PHE A 2 -2.60 -8.73 -16.83
C PHE A 2 -1.33 -8.18 -17.52
N GLY A 3 -1.11 -8.48 -18.81
CA GLY A 3 0.12 -8.10 -19.52
C GLY A 3 0.26 -6.59 -19.79
N LYS A 4 -0.84 -5.86 -19.95
CA LYS A 4 -0.81 -4.39 -20.10
C LYS A 4 -0.55 -3.69 -18.77
N LEU A 5 -1.04 -4.28 -17.68
CA LEU A 5 -0.76 -3.82 -16.32
C LEU A 5 0.74 -3.97 -16.01
N LEU A 6 1.33 -5.16 -16.22
CA LEU A 6 2.77 -5.39 -16.04
C LEU A 6 3.67 -4.49 -16.90
N ALA A 7 3.29 -4.20 -18.15
CA ALA A 7 4.05 -3.30 -19.01
C ALA A 7 3.95 -1.83 -18.57
N ALA A 8 2.78 -1.38 -18.14
CA ALA A 8 2.60 -0.07 -17.53
C ALA A 8 3.35 0.03 -16.19
N LEU A 9 3.51 -1.10 -15.49
CA LEU A 9 4.17 -1.18 -14.20
C LEU A 9 5.70 -0.97 -14.25
N MET A 10 6.39 -1.14 -15.38
CA MET A 10 7.85 -1.27 -15.38
C MET A 10 8.60 -0.03 -15.92
N ALA A 11 7.91 1.11 -16.10
CA ALA A 11 8.52 2.29 -16.71
C ALA A 11 9.49 3.01 -15.74
N PRO A 12 10.70 3.40 -16.18
CA PRO A 12 11.64 4.12 -15.32
C PRO A 12 11.22 5.59 -15.09
N SER A 13 11.37 6.08 -13.86
CA SER A 13 11.13 7.49 -13.47
C SER A 13 11.98 7.89 -12.25
N PRO A 14 12.27 9.19 -12.06
CA PRO A 14 13.15 9.71 -11.00
C PRO A 14 12.56 9.58 -9.58
N SER A 15 13.41 9.72 -8.55
CA SER A 15 13.06 9.59 -7.13
C SER A 15 12.21 10.76 -6.62
N LEU A 16 11.36 10.51 -5.61
CA LEU A 16 10.42 11.48 -5.05
C LEU A 16 10.79 11.88 -3.59
N PRO A 17 10.50 13.10 -3.13
CA PRO A 17 10.73 13.56 -1.75
C PRO A 17 9.92 12.80 -0.67
N VAL A 18 10.32 12.91 0.61
CA VAL A 18 9.73 12.16 1.75
C VAL A 18 8.21 12.41 1.95
N ALA A 19 7.71 13.61 1.64
CA ALA A 19 6.28 13.90 1.65
C ALA A 19 5.52 13.03 0.63
N ASP A 20 6.16 12.73 -0.49
CA ASP A 20 5.62 11.87 -1.53
C ASP A 20 5.72 10.39 -1.15
N ALA A 21 6.61 10.00 -0.23
CA ALA A 21 6.65 8.62 0.29
C ALA A 21 5.43 8.29 1.15
N ARG A 22 4.97 9.21 2.01
CA ARG A 22 3.72 9.03 2.77
C ARG A 22 2.51 8.93 1.84
N LEU A 23 2.46 9.81 0.85
CA LEU A 23 1.42 9.81 -0.17
C LEU A 23 1.48 8.53 -1.03
N ALA A 24 2.67 8.03 -1.35
CA ALA A 24 2.87 6.77 -2.07
C ALA A 24 2.39 5.55 -1.28
N LEU A 25 2.69 5.48 0.03
CA LEU A 25 2.14 4.43 0.89
C LEU A 25 0.62 4.50 0.92
N ALA A 26 0.06 5.69 1.15
CA ALA A 26 -1.39 5.89 1.16
C ALA A 26 -2.02 5.44 -0.18
N ALA A 27 -1.40 5.74 -1.31
CA ALA A 27 -1.89 5.32 -2.62
C ALA A 27 -1.81 3.80 -2.82
N LEU A 28 -0.80 3.13 -2.28
CA LEU A 28 -0.74 1.66 -2.27
C LEU A 28 -1.86 1.05 -1.41
N LEU A 29 -2.16 1.63 -0.25
CA LEU A 29 -3.26 1.17 0.60
C LEU A 29 -4.61 1.31 -0.11
N VAL A 30 -4.85 2.44 -0.76
CA VAL A 30 -6.06 2.66 -1.59
C VAL A 30 -6.13 1.65 -2.73
N ARG A 31 -5.00 1.36 -3.40
CA ARG A 31 -4.97 0.39 -4.50
C ARG A 31 -5.32 -1.03 -4.05
N ILE A 32 -4.84 -1.45 -2.88
CA ILE A 32 -5.18 -2.77 -2.33
C ILE A 32 -6.67 -2.83 -2.03
N ALA A 33 -7.20 -1.82 -1.33
CA ALA A 33 -8.62 -1.72 -1.03
C ALA A 33 -9.53 -1.56 -2.27
N ARG A 34 -8.97 -1.42 -3.47
CA ARG A 34 -9.71 -1.37 -4.74
C ARG A 34 -9.48 -2.61 -5.60
N ALA A 35 -8.68 -3.56 -5.14
CA ALA A 35 -8.15 -4.64 -5.97
C ALA A 35 -9.25 -5.60 -6.45
N ASP A 36 -10.29 -5.81 -5.65
CA ASP A 36 -11.47 -6.63 -5.97
C ASP A 36 -12.53 -5.87 -6.81
N GLY A 37 -12.30 -4.57 -7.07
CA GLY A 37 -13.20 -3.69 -7.82
C GLY A 37 -14.33 -3.07 -6.99
N SER A 38 -14.40 -3.33 -5.69
CA SER A 38 -15.25 -2.62 -4.74
C SER A 38 -14.41 -1.57 -3.99
N TYR A 39 -15.01 -0.44 -3.63
CA TYR A 39 -14.39 0.48 -2.67
C TYR A 39 -15.45 1.05 -1.75
N ALA A 40 -15.57 0.46 -0.58
CA ALA A 40 -16.59 0.77 0.40
C ALA A 40 -16.12 1.83 1.41
N PRO A 41 -17.04 2.60 2.02
CA PRO A 41 -16.68 3.58 3.06
C PRO A 41 -15.84 2.99 4.21
N GLU A 42 -16.08 1.72 4.55
CA GLU A 42 -15.35 0.99 5.59
C GLU A 42 -13.85 0.90 5.27
N GLU A 43 -13.48 0.74 4.00
CA GLU A 43 -12.08 0.69 3.56
C GLU A 43 -11.41 2.03 3.68
N ALA A 44 -12.10 3.11 3.31
CA ALA A 44 -11.62 4.46 3.50
C ALA A 44 -11.33 4.75 4.99
N PHE A 45 -12.24 4.36 5.89
CA PHE A 45 -12.03 4.52 7.34
C PHE A 45 -10.86 3.68 7.87
N ARG A 46 -10.64 2.48 7.34
CA ARG A 46 -9.51 1.63 7.72
C ARG A 46 -8.19 2.27 7.29
N ILE A 47 -8.11 2.75 6.05
CA ILE A 47 -6.93 3.45 5.54
C ILE A 47 -6.65 4.69 6.39
N ASP A 48 -7.66 5.50 6.71
CA ASP A 48 -7.51 6.68 7.59
C ASP A 48 -6.92 6.29 8.96
N ARG A 49 -7.36 5.18 9.55
CA ARG A 49 -6.82 4.68 10.83
C ARG A 49 -5.37 4.25 10.73
N VAL A 50 -5.01 3.50 9.68
CA VAL A 50 -3.63 3.05 9.43
C VAL A 50 -2.71 4.26 9.24
N LEU A 51 -3.12 5.25 8.43
CA LEU A 51 -2.36 6.48 8.20
C LEU A 51 -2.22 7.32 9.47
N ALA A 52 -3.30 7.48 10.24
CA ALA A 52 -3.29 8.21 11.50
C ALA A 52 -2.30 7.59 12.50
N HIS A 53 -2.35 6.26 12.68
CA HIS A 53 -1.47 5.56 13.61
C HIS A 53 -0.01 5.61 13.16
N ARG A 54 0.26 5.29 11.89
CA ARG A 54 1.63 5.19 11.36
C ARG A 54 2.36 6.53 11.32
N HIS A 55 1.63 7.61 11.02
CA HIS A 55 2.23 8.93 10.82
C HIS A 55 1.90 9.93 11.93
N ALA A 56 1.29 9.46 13.04
CA ALA A 56 0.84 10.29 14.16
C ALA A 56 -0.01 11.49 13.69
N LEU A 57 -0.93 11.25 12.74
CA LEU A 57 -1.78 12.28 12.15
C LEU A 57 -3.10 12.42 12.91
N SER A 58 -3.68 13.63 12.87
CA SER A 58 -5.07 13.83 13.27
C SER A 58 -6.01 13.13 12.29
N PRO A 59 -7.26 12.81 12.69
CA PRO A 59 -8.25 12.22 11.78
C PRO A 59 -8.45 13.05 10.50
N PHE A 60 -8.44 14.38 10.62
CA PHE A 60 -8.55 15.28 9.48
C PHE A 60 -7.36 15.16 8.52
N ALA A 61 -6.13 15.17 9.05
CA ALA A 61 -4.93 15.06 8.23
C ALA A 61 -4.77 13.66 7.60
N ALA A 62 -5.23 12.61 8.27
CA ALA A 62 -5.27 11.26 7.69
C ALA A 62 -6.26 11.18 6.52
N SER A 63 -7.46 11.74 6.68
CA SER A 63 -8.46 11.75 5.61
C SER A 63 -8.05 12.62 4.43
N ASP A 64 -7.42 13.77 4.66
CA ASP A 64 -6.84 14.59 3.58
C ASP A 64 -5.76 13.81 2.81
N LEU A 65 -4.87 13.11 3.52
CA LEU A 65 -3.85 12.28 2.90
C LEU A 65 -4.46 11.14 2.07
N ARG A 66 -5.49 10.47 2.57
CA ARG A 66 -6.23 9.43 1.82
C ARG A 66 -6.89 10.01 0.57
N LEU A 67 -7.58 11.15 0.65
CA LEU A 67 -8.23 11.76 -0.52
C LEU A 67 -7.22 12.12 -1.61
N ARG A 68 -6.07 12.67 -1.22
CA ARG A 68 -4.97 12.94 -2.15
C ARG A 68 -4.40 11.67 -2.74
N ALA A 69 -4.32 10.60 -1.95
CA ALA A 69 -3.87 9.29 -2.40
C ALA A 69 -4.86 8.66 -3.38
N GLU A 70 -6.17 8.81 -3.18
CA GLU A 70 -7.20 8.36 -4.12
C GLU A 70 -7.08 9.07 -5.47
N ALA A 71 -6.91 10.40 -5.46
CA ALA A 71 -6.66 11.16 -6.68
C ALA A 71 -5.38 10.68 -7.37
N LEU A 72 -4.30 10.49 -6.61
CA LEU A 72 -3.03 10.01 -7.15
C LEU A 72 -3.13 8.58 -7.70
N GLU A 73 -3.85 7.68 -7.03
CA GLU A 73 -4.05 6.30 -7.46
C GLU A 73 -4.84 6.25 -8.78
N ALA A 74 -5.87 7.09 -8.90
CA ALA A 74 -6.67 7.24 -10.11
C ALA A 74 -5.88 7.84 -11.29
N GLU A 75 -4.95 8.77 -11.02
CA GLU A 75 -4.09 9.41 -12.03
C GLU A 75 -2.86 8.56 -12.41
N ALA A 76 -2.33 7.78 -11.48
CA ALA A 76 -1.06 7.06 -11.63
C ALA A 76 -1.29 5.53 -11.57
N PRO A 77 -1.43 4.85 -12.72
CA PRO A 77 -1.74 3.41 -12.78
C PRO A 77 -0.58 2.50 -12.33
N ASP A 78 0.57 3.04 -11.92
CA ASP A 78 1.78 2.25 -11.72
C ASP A 78 2.22 2.12 -10.24
N THR A 79 2.05 0.92 -9.68
CA THR A 79 2.50 0.49 -8.34
C THR A 79 4.03 0.61 -8.15
N VAL A 80 4.80 0.58 -9.24
CA VAL A 80 6.26 0.78 -9.23
C VAL A 80 6.64 2.21 -8.90
N ARG A 81 5.85 3.22 -9.29
CA ARG A 81 6.13 4.60 -8.87
C ARG A 81 6.06 4.74 -7.35
N PHE A 82 5.03 4.16 -6.74
CA PHE A 82 4.85 4.23 -5.29
C PHE A 82 5.89 3.41 -4.53
N THR A 83 6.12 2.17 -4.96
CA THR A 83 7.10 1.29 -4.30
C THR A 83 8.53 1.77 -4.50
N ARG A 84 8.88 2.43 -5.61
CA ARG A 84 10.18 3.08 -5.78
C ARG A 84 10.36 4.27 -4.84
N ALA A 85 9.36 5.15 -4.76
CA ALA A 85 9.40 6.28 -3.83
C ALA A 85 9.58 5.81 -2.38
N LEU A 86 8.90 4.72 -2.01
CA LEU A 86 9.07 4.08 -0.70
C LEU A 86 10.44 3.43 -0.53
N LYS A 87 10.93 2.72 -1.55
CA LYS A 87 12.25 2.09 -1.52
C LYS A 87 13.38 3.10 -1.32
N ASP A 88 13.27 4.27 -1.94
CA ASP A 88 14.24 5.36 -1.84
C ASP A 88 14.15 6.09 -0.50
N ALA A 89 12.95 6.25 0.04
CA ALA A 89 12.71 6.98 1.29
C ALA A 89 12.83 6.13 2.55
N VAL A 90 12.71 4.80 2.45
CA VAL A 90 12.62 3.88 3.59
C VAL A 90 13.78 2.87 3.56
N PRO A 91 14.64 2.86 4.61
CA PRO A 91 15.69 1.86 4.79
C PRO A 91 15.13 0.44 4.71
N HIS A 92 15.94 -0.51 4.26
CA HIS A 92 15.47 -1.87 3.99
C HIS A 92 14.87 -2.54 5.23
N GLU A 93 15.50 -2.33 6.39
CA GLU A 93 15.07 -2.82 7.71
C GLU A 93 13.64 -2.37 8.09
N ASP A 94 13.20 -1.20 7.63
CA ASP A 94 11.90 -0.61 7.96
C ASP A 94 10.81 -0.97 6.93
N ARG A 95 11.18 -1.63 5.82
CA ARG A 95 10.21 -1.96 4.75
C ARG A 95 9.23 -3.04 5.17
N ILE A 96 9.60 -3.89 6.13
CA ILE A 96 8.68 -4.88 6.67
C ILE A 96 7.46 -4.23 7.32
N ASP A 97 7.64 -3.07 7.97
CA ASP A 97 6.54 -2.32 8.57
C ASP A 97 5.59 -1.74 7.52
N LEU A 98 6.09 -1.45 6.30
CA LEU A 98 5.23 -1.05 5.19
C LEU A 98 4.35 -2.23 4.78
N ILE A 99 4.93 -3.42 4.65
CA ILE A 99 4.20 -4.65 4.29
C ILE A 99 3.17 -5.02 5.36
N GLU A 100 3.48 -4.84 6.64
CA GLU A 100 2.49 -5.01 7.72
C GLU A 100 1.33 -4.03 7.59
N ALA A 101 1.59 -2.77 7.22
CA ALA A 101 0.53 -1.80 6.97
C ALA A 101 -0.38 -2.22 5.80
N LEU A 102 0.20 -2.77 4.71
CA LEU A 102 -0.58 -3.31 3.60
C LEU A 102 -1.47 -4.47 4.05
N TRP A 103 -0.91 -5.44 4.80
CA TRP A 103 -1.67 -6.58 5.32
C TRP A 103 -2.77 -6.16 6.31
N SER A 104 -2.56 -5.10 7.08
CA SER A 104 -3.57 -4.61 8.03
C SER A 104 -4.84 -4.09 7.36
N VAL A 105 -4.74 -3.64 6.09
CA VAL A 105 -5.90 -3.21 5.31
C VAL A 105 -6.58 -4.42 4.66
N ALA A 106 -5.81 -5.30 4.00
CA ALA A 106 -6.35 -6.48 3.32
C ALA A 106 -7.03 -7.48 4.28
N LEU A 107 -6.52 -7.63 5.51
CA LEU A 107 -7.09 -8.57 6.48
C LEU A 107 -8.22 -7.96 7.33
N ALA A 108 -8.63 -6.73 7.06
CA ALA A 108 -9.49 -5.98 7.98
C ALA A 108 -10.95 -6.47 8.04
N ASP A 109 -11.41 -7.24 7.05
CA ASP A 109 -12.70 -7.92 7.08
C ASP A 109 -12.59 -9.40 7.52
N GLY A 110 -11.38 -9.85 7.86
CA GLY A 110 -11.09 -11.24 8.24
C GLY A 110 -11.12 -12.23 7.08
N GLN A 111 -11.29 -11.75 5.84
CA GLN A 111 -11.21 -12.54 4.64
C GLN A 111 -9.89 -12.26 3.91
N ARG A 112 -9.59 -13.14 2.96
CA ARG A 112 -8.39 -13.05 2.15
C ARG A 112 -8.84 -13.12 0.70
N ASP A 113 -8.72 -11.99 0.03
CA ASP A 113 -9.01 -11.88 -1.37
C ASP A 113 -7.75 -12.14 -2.20
N ALA A 114 -7.88 -12.86 -3.33
CA ALA A 114 -6.73 -13.31 -4.11
C ALA A 114 -6.07 -12.15 -4.89
N GLU A 115 -6.86 -11.15 -5.26
CA GLU A 115 -6.46 -9.94 -5.96
C GLU A 115 -5.65 -9.03 -5.02
N GLU A 116 -6.12 -8.79 -3.79
CA GLU A 116 -5.39 -8.05 -2.75
C GLU A 116 -4.03 -8.70 -2.46
N ASP A 117 -4.04 -10.02 -2.28
CA ASP A 117 -2.88 -10.86 -2.07
C ASP A 117 -1.82 -10.70 -3.17
N ALA A 118 -2.28 -10.62 -4.43
CA ALA A 118 -1.41 -10.45 -5.59
C ALA A 118 -0.76 -9.05 -5.59
N VAL A 119 -1.52 -8.01 -5.22
CA VAL A 119 -1.01 -6.64 -5.09
C VAL A 119 0.05 -6.56 -3.98
N ILE A 120 -0.20 -7.19 -2.83
CA ILE A 120 0.77 -7.20 -1.72
C ILE A 120 2.04 -7.96 -2.08
N ARG A 121 1.94 -9.12 -2.74
CA ARG A 121 3.12 -9.86 -3.24
C ARG A 121 3.94 -9.02 -4.21
N LEU A 122 3.30 -8.34 -5.16
CA LEU A 122 3.98 -7.43 -6.08
C LEU A 122 4.68 -6.30 -5.32
N ALA A 123 3.98 -5.65 -4.37
CA ALA A 123 4.55 -4.57 -3.58
C ALA A 123 5.76 -5.02 -2.74
N ALA A 124 5.68 -6.21 -2.12
CA ALA A 124 6.80 -6.82 -1.37
C ALA A 124 8.03 -7.01 -2.26
N GLY A 125 7.87 -7.64 -3.43
CA GLY A 125 8.97 -7.85 -4.37
C GLY A 125 9.63 -6.53 -4.82
N LEU A 126 8.83 -5.50 -5.08
CA LEU A 126 9.32 -4.18 -5.49
C LEU A 126 10.07 -3.42 -4.37
N LEU A 127 9.61 -3.58 -3.13
CA LEU A 127 10.29 -3.06 -1.93
C LEU A 127 11.53 -3.89 -1.54
N GLY A 128 11.74 -5.04 -2.19
CA GLY A 128 12.83 -5.96 -1.91
C GLY A 128 12.61 -6.80 -0.65
N VAL A 129 11.35 -6.94 -0.20
CA VAL A 129 10.96 -7.84 0.88
C VAL A 129 10.63 -9.20 0.28
N SER A 130 11.20 -10.27 0.83
CA SER A 130 10.95 -11.63 0.34
C SER A 130 9.53 -12.11 0.62
N ASP A 131 9.05 -13.09 -0.15
CA ASP A 131 7.76 -13.73 0.08
C ASP A 131 7.66 -14.37 1.48
N ALA A 132 8.78 -14.91 1.98
CA ALA A 132 8.85 -15.47 3.33
C ALA A 132 8.64 -14.39 4.41
N GLU A 133 9.30 -13.24 4.26
CA GLU A 133 9.14 -12.11 5.18
C GLU A 133 7.73 -11.53 5.11
N SER A 134 7.19 -11.35 3.91
CA SER A 134 5.81 -10.91 3.71
C SER A 134 4.80 -11.89 4.32
N GLY A 135 5.04 -13.20 4.17
CA GLY A 135 4.23 -14.24 4.79
C GLY A 135 4.27 -14.21 6.33
N MET A 136 5.43 -13.90 6.92
CA MET A 136 5.55 -13.71 8.37
C MET A 136 4.86 -12.43 8.85
N ALA A 137 4.99 -11.33 8.12
CA ALA A 137 4.28 -10.08 8.40
C ALA A 137 2.76 -10.28 8.41
N ARG A 138 2.23 -11.02 7.42
CA ARG A 138 0.83 -11.42 7.38
C ARG A 138 0.41 -12.17 8.64
N GLN A 139 1.13 -13.22 9.02
CA GLN A 139 0.82 -14.01 10.23
C GLN A 139 0.85 -13.17 11.50
N ARG A 140 1.70 -12.13 11.57
CA ARG A 140 1.70 -11.20 12.70
C ARG A 140 0.44 -10.33 12.72
N MET A 141 -0.06 -9.88 11.56
CA MET A 141 -1.29 -9.08 11.49
C MET A 141 -2.54 -9.92 11.75
N GLU A 142 -2.60 -11.16 11.25
CA GLU A 142 -3.69 -12.10 11.53
C GLU A 142 -3.85 -12.40 13.04
N ARG A 143 -2.78 -12.29 13.83
CA ARG A 143 -2.82 -12.48 15.29
C ARG A 143 -3.19 -11.22 16.07
N LYS A 144 -3.18 -10.05 15.44
CA LYS A 144 -3.49 -8.75 16.05
C LYS A 144 -4.94 -8.31 15.83
N GLY A 145 -5.60 -8.83 14.79
CA GLY A 145 -7.03 -8.66 14.54
C GLY A 145 -7.87 -9.62 15.39
#